data_AF-A0A133Y3J5-F1
#
_entry.id   AF-A0A133Y3J5-F1
#
_cell.length_a   1.000
_cell.length_b   1.000
_cell.length_c   1.000
_cell.angle_alpha   90.00
_cell.angle_beta   90.00
_cell.angle_gamma   90.00
#
_symmetry.space_group_name_H-M   'P 1'
#
loop_
_entity.id
_entity.type
_entity.pdbx_description
1 polymer ?
#
loop_
_entity_poly.entity_id
_entity_poly.type
_entity_poly.pdbx_seq_one_letter_code
_entity_poly.pdbx_strand_id
1 'polypeptide(L)' 'MLEDLKEMEAEFQEEIVIFHVKNGVQLRIGSNYSYSYFFRKYVRQMVTFKLLDGLFNQRFQTVEEAMNALYISRTSVY' A
#
# COMPACT_ATOMS: atom_id res chain seq x y z
N MET A 1 -5.93 0.44 14.64
CA MET A 1 -7.26 -0.06 14.18
C MET A 1 -8.25 1.08 13.96
N LEU A 2 -8.59 1.90 14.97
CA LEU A 2 -9.51 3.03 14.74
C LEU A 2 -8.89 4.12 13.86
N GLU A 3 -7.59 4.39 14.03
CA GLU A 3 -6.83 5.32 13.19
C GLU A 3 -6.71 4.80 11.76
N ASP A 4 -6.35 3.53 11.57
CA ASP A 4 -6.31 2.90 10.24
C ASP A 4 -7.65 3.02 9.49
N LEU A 5 -8.79 2.86 10.18
CA LEU A 5 -10.12 3.02 9.57
C LEU A 5 -10.39 4.47 9.15
N LYS A 6 -9.96 5.46 9.95
CA LYS A 6 -10.07 6.88 9.60
C LYS A 6 -9.18 7.23 8.41
N GLU A 7 -7.96 6.70 8.38
CA GLU A 7 -7.04 6.87 7.26
C GLU A 7 -7.62 6.26 5.97
N MET A 8 -8.18 5.05 6.06
CA MET A 8 -8.87 4.41 4.93
C MET A 8 -10.08 5.23 4.45
N GLU A 9 -10.89 5.74 5.37
CA GLU A 9 -12.03 6.60 5.01
C GLU A 9 -11.57 7.89 4.35
N ALA A 10 -10.45 8.48 4.78
CA ALA A 10 -9.87 9.66 4.16
C ALA A 10 -9.26 9.39 2.78
N GLU A 11 -8.60 8.24 2.58
CA GLU A 11 -7.90 7.89 1.33
C GLU A 11 -8.84 7.34 0.23
N PHE A 12 -9.98 6.76 0.61
CA PHE A 12 -10.90 6.06 -0.29
C PHE A 12 -12.36 6.54 -0.21
N GLN A 13 -12.56 7.86 -0.07
CA GLN A 13 -13.89 8.47 0.14
C GLN A 13 -14.91 8.12 -0.95
N GLU A 14 -14.46 7.87 -2.18
CA GLU A 14 -15.35 7.56 -3.31
C GLU A 14 -15.51 6.04 -3.51
N GLU A 15 -14.56 5.25 -3.03
CA GLU A 15 -14.43 3.84 -3.33
C GLU A 15 -14.92 2.92 -2.19
N ILE A 16 -14.82 3.38 -0.93
CA ILE A 16 -15.16 2.62 0.27
C ILE A 16 -16.11 3.42 1.15
N VAL A 17 -17.20 2.77 1.58
CA VAL A 17 -18.07 3.28 2.64
C VAL A 17 -17.90 2.42 3.89
N ILE A 18 -17.59 3.06 5.01
CA ILE A 18 -17.40 2.40 6.31
C ILE A 18 -18.67 2.58 7.16
N PHE A 19 -19.24 1.47 7.64
CA PHE A 19 -20.39 1.48 8.54
C PHE A 19 -19.98 0.95 9.92
N HIS A 20 -20.23 1.74 10.96
CA HIS A 20 -20.10 1.30 12.34
C HIS A 20 -21.39 0.62 12.79
N VAL A 21 -21.32 -0.68 13.06
CA VAL A 21 -22.46 -1.49 13.52
C VAL A 21 -22.25 -1.93 14.96
N LYS A 22 -23.32 -2.34 15.66
CA LYS A 22 -23.26 -2.70 17.09
C LYS A 22 -22.15 -3.70 17.47
N ASN A 23 -21.74 -4.58 16.54
CA ASN A 23 -20.76 -5.64 16.79
C ASN A 23 -19.48 -5.51 15.93
N GLY A 24 -19.18 -4.33 15.37
CA GLY A 24 -17.96 -4.14 14.60
C GLY A 24 -18.08 -3.11 13.48
N VAL A 25 -17.31 -3.35 12.42
CA VAL A 25 -17.21 -2.46 11.26
C VAL A 25 -17.56 -3.25 10.00
N GLN A 26 -18.41 -2.69 9.15
CA GLN A 26 -18.71 -3.22 7.83
C GLN A 26 -18.14 -2.29 6.77
N LEU A 27 -17.42 -2.86 5.81
CA LEU A 27 -16.88 -2.15 4.65
C LEU A 27 -17.72 -2.48 3.42
N ARG A 28 -18.12 -1.47 2.65
CA ARG A 28 -18.74 -1.64 1.34
C ARG A 28 -17.86 -1.01 0.29
N ILE A 29 -17.42 -1.82 -0.66
CA ILE A 29 -16.67 -1.37 -1.84
C ILE A 29 -17.68 -1.02 -2.94
N GLY A 30 -17.50 0.13 -3.59
CA GLY A 30 -18.32 0.52 -4.74
C GLY A 30 -18.21 -0.49 -5.88
N SER A 31 -19.31 -0.74 -6.61
CA SER A 31 -19.39 -1.78 -7.65
C SER A 31 -18.39 -1.61 -8.81
N ASN A 32 -17.84 -0.41 -8.99
CA ASN A 32 -16.87 -0.09 -10.04
C ASN A 32 -15.43 -0.43 -9.65
N TYR A 33 -15.18 -0.86 -8.41
CA TYR A 33 -13.85 -1.10 -7.88
C TYR A 33 -13.66 -2.58 -7.57
N SER A 34 -12.53 -3.13 -8.00
CA SER A 34 -12.12 -4.49 -7.67
C SER A 34 -11.09 -4.49 -6.55
N TYR A 35 -10.92 -5.62 -5.87
CA TYR A 35 -9.86 -5.77 -4.89
C TYR A 35 -8.46 -5.41 -5.46
N SER A 36 -8.20 -5.77 -6.72
CA SER A 36 -6.96 -5.46 -7.42
C SER A 36 -6.72 -3.96 -7.63
N TYR A 37 -7.76 -3.13 -7.62
CA TYR A 37 -7.61 -1.67 -7.63
C TYR A 37 -6.91 -1.19 -6.36
N PHE A 38 -7.45 -1.56 -5.20
CA PHE A 38 -6.89 -1.20 -3.89
C PHE A 38 -5.50 -1.77 -3.70
N PHE A 39 -5.32 -3.06 -4.03
CA PHE A 39 -4.01 -3.71 -3.94
C PHE A 39 -2.96 -2.93 -4.75
N ARG A 40 -3.26 -2.55 -5.99
CA ARG A 40 -2.31 -1.77 -6.82
C ARG A 40 -2.01 -0.39 -6.23
N LYS A 41 -2.99 0.29 -5.63
CA LYS A 41 -2.77 1.61 -4.99
C LYS A 41 -1.85 1.48 -3.78
N TYR A 42 -2.05 0.47 -2.93
CA TYR A 42 -1.22 0.23 -1.75
C TYR A 42 0.17 -0.31 -2.08
N VAL A 43 0.25 -1.35 -2.91
CA VAL A 43 1.52 -2.04 -3.17
C VAL A 43 2.54 -1.11 -3.86
N ARG A 44 2.06 -0.14 -4.65
CA ARG A 44 2.90 0.90 -5.26
C ARG A 44 3.55 1.84 -4.24
N GLN A 45 3.03 1.94 -3.02
CA GLN A 45 3.61 2.77 -1.96
C GLN A 45 4.61 1.98 -1.11
N MET A 46 4.46 0.65 -1.03
CA MET A 46 5.29 -0.21 -0.20
C MET A 46 6.74 -0.27 -0.71
N VAL A 47 7.69 0.06 0.17
CA VAL A 47 9.13 0.01 -0.13
C VAL A 47 9.57 -1.39 -0.55
N THR A 48 9.07 -2.43 0.14
CA THR A 48 9.39 -3.83 -0.18
C THR A 48 8.95 -4.23 -1.57
N PHE A 49 7.76 -3.78 -2.01
CA PHE A 49 7.29 -4.04 -3.36
C PHE A 49 8.09 -3.26 -4.40
N LYS A 50 8.41 -1.99 -4.14
CA LYS A 50 9.28 -1.19 -5.03
C LYS A 50 10.66 -1.81 -5.17
N LEU A 51 11.23 -2.33 -4.08
CA LEU A 51 12.49 -3.07 -4.08
C LEU A 51 12.38 -4.33 -4.95
N LEU A 52 11.34 -5.15 -4.73
CA LEU A 52 11.12 -6.38 -5.50
C LEU A 52 10.92 -6.10 -7.00
N ASP A 53 10.08 -5.13 -7.35
CA ASP A 53 9.85 -4.69 -8.73
C ASP A 53 11.14 -4.18 -9.37
N GLY A 54 11.95 -3.42 -8.63
CA GLY A 54 13.24 -2.92 -9.08
C GLY A 54 14.26 -4.04 -9.33
N LEU A 55 14.34 -5.03 -8.43
CA LEU A 55 15.21 -6.20 -8.61
C LEU A 55 14.76 -7.06 -9.80
N PHE A 56 13.45 -7.32 -9.91
CA PHE A 56 12.88 -8.13 -11.00
C PHE A 56 13.12 -7.50 -12.37
N ASN A 57 12.95 -6.18 -12.48
CA ASN A 57 13.15 -5.43 -13.72
C ASN A 57 14.59 -4.89 -13.89
N GLN A 58 15.55 -5.37 -13.08
CA GLN A 58 16.97 -4.99 -13.14
C GLN A 58 17.23 -3.46 -13.10
N ARG A 59 16.39 -2.73 -12.36
CA ARG A 59 16.52 -1.28 -12.16
C ARG A 59 17.61 -0.91 -11.16
N PHE A 60 18.01 -1.86 -10.31
CA PHE A 60 19.09 -1.69 -9.34
C PHE A 60 20.18 -2.72 -9.64
N GLN A 61 21.37 -2.27 -9.96
CA GLN A 61 22.55 -3.11 -10.19
C GLN A 61 23.32 -3.34 -8.89
N THR A 62 23.20 -2.41 -7.94
CA THR A 62 23.85 -2.48 -6.62
C THR A 62 22.84 -2.26 -5.48
N VAL A 63 23.21 -2.68 -4.27
CA VAL A 63 22.39 -2.43 -3.07
C VAL A 63 22.35 -0.93 -2.77
N GLU A 64 23.46 -0.23 -2.99
CA GLU A 64 23.59 1.21 -2.80
C GLU A 64 22.63 2.00 -3.71
N GLU A 65 22.44 1.58 -4.96
CA GLU A 65 21.45 2.18 -5.87
C GLU A 65 20.02 2.01 -5.35
N ALA A 66 19.67 0.80 -4.88
CA ALA A 66 18.35 0.54 -4.31
C ALA A 66 18.12 1.37 -3.03
N MET A 67 19.11 1.47 -2.17
CA MET A 67 19.06 2.29 -0.95
C MET A 67 18.81 3.77 -1.26
N ASN A 68 19.55 4.31 -2.23
CA ASN A 68 19.43 5.72 -2.63
C ASN A 68 18.08 6.01 -3.29
N ALA A 69 17.61 5.11 -4.16
CA ALA A 69 16.34 5.27 -4.86
C ALA A 69 15.11 5.14 -3.93
N LEU A 70 15.22 4.32 -2.88
CA LEU A 70 14.12 4.04 -1.95
C LEU A 70 14.23 4.79 -0.62
N TYR A 71 15.30 5.57 -0.41
CA TYR A 71 15.59 6.31 0.82
C TYR A 71 15.63 5.42 2.07
N ILE A 72 16.28 4.25 1.96
CA ILE A 72 16.39 3.28 3.06
C ILE A 72 17.84 2.97 3.40
N SER A 73 18.11 2.63 4.66
CA SER A 73 19.44 2.20 5.09
C SER A 73 19.76 0.79 4.59
N ARG A 74 21.05 0.46 4.55
CA ARG A 74 21.55 -0.87 4.19
C ARG A 74 20.94 -1.96 5.08
N THR A 75 20.86 -1.68 6.39
CA THR A 75 20.28 -2.59 7.38
C THR A 75 18.77 -2.81 7.22
N SER A 76 18.06 -1.95 6.49
CA SER A 76 16.63 -2.15 6.21
C SER A 76 16.40 -2.96 4.93
N VAL A 77 17.45 -3.15 4.11
CA VAL A 77 17.43 -4.02 2.93
C VAL A 77 17.71 -5.47 3.29
N TYR A 78 18.60 -5.71 4.26
CA TYR A 78 18.96 -7.04 4.78
C TYR A 78 18.08 -7.46 5.95
#